data_AF-A0A940LRQ5-F1
#
_entry.id   AF-A0A940LRQ5-F1
#
_cell.length_a   1.000
_cell.length_b   1.000
_cell.length_c   1.000
_cell.angle_alpha   90.00
_cell.angle_beta   90.00
_cell.angle_gamma   90.00
#
_symmetry.space_group_name_H-M   'P 1'
#
loop_
_entity.id
_entity.type
_entity.pdbx_description
1 polymer ?
#
loop_
_entity_poly.entity_id
_entity_poly.type
_entity_poly.pdbx_seq_one_letter_code
_entity_poly.pdbx_strand_id
1 'polypeptide(L)'
;MAAWKPSSVLGDLVYAAGFSYDPDQDILYSRKDALQRNVGYGYLYDDAALAADMVIDCEPIFFQARGKDWMVELWKGQYILETGCEVGVYTRSRPPPAYYAILDKVVGTRPHDPANGHYFQCADDADMLTISFTLYRDGKPVFSRGPEKHWWLTGFKWGVYSTPEQLKMEVAFNLPPDVHGPFVAALRKRGYVFADDGANVRFTFDKPFSHQPRIGHPQLAKAQAAQKAVVATYVGYKLPSNDPNKVPPEKAQGLGAAVAAKSADLLGAILAEGLRKAGKSAAEVAKLIANELRIAADRIEHWVTRAGYDIIQWVQSVFTAIGKALTMDFSTAVEVRNLTHNGVLPVHLTLVASGAKQGRWVVPPPGVIPAGRVGRFYLKDNLGALGSIGQATYAYVDAQGRNQRVTFDFGCPTGFDDNFARSSQSIFNVFAKSGDGNPRWGGPGQVPKKKHPLYVAYVWANGPAPG
;
A
#
# COMPACT_ATOMS: atom_id res chain seq x y z
N MET A 1 20.09 21.70 -12.27
CA MET A 1 20.80 20.53 -11.71
C MET A 1 20.35 19.26 -12.41
N ALA A 2 21.19 18.23 -12.44
CA ALA A 2 20.79 16.92 -12.94
C ALA A 2 19.67 16.35 -12.05
N ALA A 3 18.66 15.71 -12.65
CA ALA A 3 17.62 15.03 -11.90
C ALA A 3 18.23 13.96 -10.99
N TRP A 4 17.79 13.90 -9.73
CA TRP A 4 18.21 12.86 -8.80
C TRP A 4 17.91 11.47 -9.37
N LYS A 5 18.85 10.53 -9.19
CA LYS A 5 18.70 9.14 -9.61
C LYS A 5 18.97 8.23 -8.41
N PRO A 6 18.18 7.18 -8.22
CA PRO A 6 18.45 6.22 -7.16
C PRO A 6 19.75 5.49 -7.43
N SER A 7 20.55 5.27 -6.38
CA SER A 7 21.83 4.57 -6.42
C SER A 7 22.11 3.76 -5.14
N SER A 8 21.07 3.54 -4.32
CA SER A 8 21.12 2.74 -3.09
C SER A 8 19.81 1.96 -2.96
N VAL A 9 19.79 0.92 -2.12
CA VAL A 9 18.58 0.13 -1.85
C VAL A 9 17.42 1.00 -1.36
N LEU A 10 17.69 1.98 -0.50
CA LEU A 10 16.67 2.92 -0.03
C LEU A 10 16.25 3.89 -1.13
N GLY A 11 17.20 4.38 -1.94
CA GLY A 11 16.91 5.20 -3.11
C GLY A 11 16.00 4.50 -4.10
N ASP A 12 16.30 3.24 -4.42
CA ASP A 12 15.46 2.41 -5.30
C ASP A 12 14.07 2.20 -4.72
N LEU A 13 13.96 1.97 -3.40
CA LEU A 13 12.68 1.83 -2.72
C LEU A 13 11.86 3.12 -2.76
N VAL A 14 12.49 4.28 -2.53
CA VAL A 14 11.86 5.61 -2.62
C VAL A 14 11.37 5.87 -4.05
N TYR A 15 12.20 5.56 -5.04
CA TYR A 15 11.84 5.72 -6.45
C TYR A 15 10.68 4.80 -6.86
N ALA A 16 10.73 3.53 -6.45
CA ALA A 16 9.67 2.55 -6.66
C ALA A 16 8.36 2.91 -5.94
N ALA A 17 8.45 3.56 -4.78
CA ALA A 17 7.29 4.10 -4.06
C ALA A 17 6.67 5.33 -4.75
N GLY A 18 7.27 5.84 -5.83
CA GLY A 18 6.72 6.93 -6.63
C GLY A 18 7.28 8.32 -6.30
N PHE A 19 8.42 8.38 -5.58
CA PHE A 19 9.02 9.64 -5.16
C PHE A 19 10.41 9.86 -5.79
N SER A 20 10.87 11.11 -5.73
CA SER A 20 12.21 11.57 -6.07
C SER A 20 12.70 12.48 -4.94
N TYR A 21 13.93 12.99 -5.06
CA TYR A 21 14.57 13.83 -4.06
C TYR A 21 15.04 15.16 -4.67
N ASP A 22 14.81 16.25 -3.93
CA ASP A 22 15.26 17.60 -4.25
C ASP A 22 16.39 18.01 -3.28
N PRO A 23 17.65 18.09 -3.76
CA PRO A 23 18.80 18.45 -2.93
C PRO A 23 18.79 19.91 -2.46
N ASP A 24 18.09 20.82 -3.14
CA ASP A 24 18.14 22.26 -2.81
C ASP A 24 17.39 22.56 -1.52
N GLN A 25 16.28 21.85 -1.30
CA GLN A 25 15.40 22.03 -0.16
C GLN A 25 15.48 20.85 0.83
N ASP A 26 16.20 19.79 0.45
CA ASP A 26 16.38 18.56 1.21
C ASP A 26 15.04 17.86 1.51
N ILE A 27 14.23 17.66 0.45
CA ILE A 27 12.89 17.09 0.52
C ILE A 27 12.70 15.94 -0.47
N LEU A 28 11.76 15.05 -0.16
CA LEU A 28 11.22 14.10 -1.11
C LEU A 28 9.96 14.67 -1.76
N TYR A 29 9.70 14.26 -3.00
CA TYR A 29 8.53 14.71 -3.74
C TYR A 29 8.01 13.66 -4.72
N SER A 30 6.73 13.73 -5.06
CA SER A 30 6.04 12.81 -5.97
C SER A 30 6.53 12.92 -7.42
N ARG A 31 6.58 11.77 -8.11
CA ARG A 31 6.79 11.69 -9.55
C ARG A 31 5.45 11.66 -10.28
N LYS A 32 5.40 12.20 -11.51
CA LYS A 32 4.18 12.20 -12.34
C LYS A 32 3.76 10.80 -12.78
N ASP A 33 4.71 9.90 -12.92
CA ASP A 33 4.53 8.49 -13.32
C ASP A 33 4.37 7.54 -12.12
N ALA A 34 4.12 8.06 -10.91
CA ALA A 34 3.88 7.25 -9.73
C ALA A 34 2.65 6.33 -9.91
N LEU A 35 2.77 5.06 -9.50
CA LEU A 35 1.74 4.03 -9.68
C LEU A 35 0.42 4.35 -8.96
N GLN A 36 0.47 5.22 -7.95
CA GLN A 36 -0.69 5.75 -7.24
C GLN A 36 -1.74 6.33 -8.21
N ARG A 37 -1.31 6.83 -9.37
CA ARG A 37 -2.18 7.37 -10.43
C ARG A 37 -3.26 6.38 -10.90
N ASN A 38 -2.99 5.09 -10.82
CA ASN A 38 -3.87 4.04 -11.29
C ASN A 38 -4.97 3.67 -10.29
N VAL A 39 -4.76 3.98 -9.00
CA VAL A 39 -5.63 3.51 -7.91
C VAL A 39 -6.79 4.49 -7.64
N GLY A 40 -6.65 5.75 -8.05
CA GLY A 40 -7.63 6.80 -7.79
C GLY A 40 -7.73 7.17 -6.31
N TYR A 41 -8.81 7.85 -5.92
CA TYR A 41 -8.98 8.37 -4.56
C TYR A 41 -10.45 8.45 -4.11
N GLY A 42 -10.65 8.54 -2.81
CA GLY A 42 -11.94 8.65 -2.11
C GLY A 42 -11.71 8.66 -0.60
N TYR A 43 -12.76 8.98 0.16
CA TYR A 43 -12.66 9.24 1.61
C TYR A 43 -12.05 8.11 2.44
N LEU A 44 -12.19 6.84 2.03
CA LEU A 44 -11.59 5.71 2.73
C LEU A 44 -10.06 5.85 2.90
N TYR A 45 -9.37 6.48 1.94
CA TYR A 45 -7.92 6.68 2.06
C TYR A 45 -7.58 7.70 3.14
N ASP A 46 -8.36 8.78 3.26
CA ASP A 46 -8.21 9.76 4.35
C ASP A 46 -8.49 9.11 5.72
N ASP A 47 -9.54 8.31 5.80
CA ASP A 47 -9.92 7.57 7.01
C ASP A 47 -8.84 6.56 7.42
N ALA A 48 -8.25 5.86 6.43
CA ALA A 48 -7.20 4.88 6.65
C ALA A 48 -5.81 5.51 6.92
N ALA A 49 -5.61 6.81 6.68
CA ALA A 49 -4.33 7.48 6.87
C ALA A 49 -3.79 7.29 8.30
N LEU A 50 -4.67 7.34 9.30
CA LEU A 50 -4.27 7.16 10.70
C LEU A 50 -3.86 5.72 11.03
N ALA A 51 -4.46 4.72 10.37
CA ALA A 51 -4.04 3.33 10.47
C ALA A 51 -2.67 3.08 9.83
N ALA A 52 -2.22 3.99 8.96
CA ALA A 52 -0.88 4.04 8.38
C ALA A 52 0.07 4.99 9.14
N ASP A 53 -0.27 5.37 10.38
CA ASP A 53 0.49 6.32 11.20
C ASP A 53 0.73 7.68 10.51
N MET A 54 -0.25 8.15 9.73
CA MET A 54 -0.28 9.49 9.15
C MET A 54 -1.32 10.33 9.89
N VAL A 55 -0.88 11.46 10.45
CA VAL A 55 -1.73 12.40 11.19
C VAL A 55 -1.75 13.69 10.38
N ILE A 56 -2.77 13.79 9.54
CA ILE A 56 -2.89 14.84 8.53
C ILE A 56 -4.27 15.50 8.58
N ASP A 57 -4.35 16.74 8.11
CA ASP A 57 -5.60 17.37 7.75
C ASP A 57 -5.84 17.20 6.24
N CYS A 58 -7.07 16.86 5.85
CA CYS A 58 -7.54 16.69 4.48
C CYS A 58 -8.60 17.75 4.13
N GLU A 59 -8.48 18.36 2.95
CA GLU A 59 -9.39 19.40 2.47
C GLU A 59 -9.80 19.19 1.01
N PRO A 60 -10.90 18.46 0.76
CA PRO A 60 -11.41 18.25 -0.59
C PRO A 60 -12.29 19.42 -1.04
N ILE A 61 -12.08 19.85 -2.28
CA ILE A 61 -12.81 20.90 -2.99
C ILE A 61 -13.46 20.26 -4.22
N PHE A 62 -14.78 20.11 -4.19
CA PHE A 62 -15.56 19.48 -5.25
C PHE A 62 -16.19 20.50 -6.19
N PHE A 63 -16.11 20.27 -7.49
CA PHE A 63 -16.71 21.12 -8.51
C PHE A 63 -16.97 20.36 -9.81
N GLN A 64 -17.65 21.01 -10.77
CA GLN A 64 -17.92 20.43 -12.08
C GLN A 64 -17.33 21.30 -13.18
N ALA A 65 -16.55 20.71 -14.06
CA ALA A 65 -15.94 21.38 -15.21
C ALA A 65 -15.72 20.37 -16.33
N ARG A 66 -15.78 20.81 -17.59
CA ARG A 66 -15.53 19.96 -18.77
C ARG A 66 -16.38 18.68 -18.82
N GLY A 67 -17.61 18.74 -18.32
CA GLY A 67 -18.49 17.57 -18.24
C GLY A 67 -18.03 16.47 -17.28
N LYS A 68 -17.06 16.75 -16.40
CA LYS A 68 -16.56 15.85 -15.36
C LYS A 68 -16.90 16.38 -13.98
N ASP A 69 -17.02 15.49 -13.00
CA ASP A 69 -16.94 15.85 -11.58
C ASP A 69 -15.46 15.91 -11.19
N TRP A 70 -15.05 16.94 -10.47
CA TRP A 70 -13.68 17.17 -10.05
C TRP A 70 -13.59 17.17 -8.53
N MET A 71 -12.45 16.70 -8.04
CA MET A 71 -12.01 16.87 -6.67
C MET A 71 -10.56 17.35 -6.70
N VAL A 72 -10.32 18.52 -6.15
CA VAL A 72 -8.96 18.93 -5.75
C VAL A 72 -8.88 18.76 -4.25
N GLU A 73 -7.92 17.99 -3.77
CA GLU A 73 -7.78 17.74 -2.33
C GLU A 73 -6.39 18.16 -1.86
N LEU A 74 -6.36 18.86 -0.73
CA LEU A 74 -5.16 19.36 -0.09
C LEU A 74 -4.90 18.54 1.17
N TRP A 75 -3.64 18.20 1.43
CA TRP A 75 -3.25 17.55 2.68
C TRP A 75 -2.07 18.26 3.33
N LYS A 76 -2.05 18.33 4.66
CA LYS A 76 -0.88 18.76 5.43
C LYS A 76 -0.80 18.04 6.78
N GLY A 77 0.40 17.69 7.22
CA GLY A 77 0.58 17.04 8.51
C GLY A 77 1.87 16.25 8.62
N GLN A 78 1.81 15.20 9.45
CA GLN A 78 2.90 14.27 9.70
C GLN A 78 2.63 12.94 9.01
N TYR A 79 3.53 12.55 8.14
CA TYR A 79 3.52 11.30 7.37
C TYR A 79 4.60 10.37 7.93
N ILE A 80 4.30 9.67 9.04
CA ILE A 80 5.24 8.74 9.70
C ILE A 80 6.55 9.47 10.10
N LEU A 81 7.56 9.43 9.24
CA LEU A 81 8.91 9.98 9.42
C LEU A 81 9.02 11.48 9.09
N GLU A 82 8.07 12.04 8.36
CA GLU A 82 8.27 13.33 7.68
C GLU A 82 7.10 14.30 7.90
N THR A 83 7.42 15.59 7.96
CA THR A 83 6.44 16.67 7.84
C THR A 83 6.23 16.96 6.35
N GLY A 84 4.98 17.12 5.92
CA GLY A 84 4.74 17.38 4.50
C GLY A 84 3.36 17.96 4.18
N CYS A 85 3.17 18.19 2.89
CA CYS A 85 1.89 18.55 2.31
C CYS A 85 1.77 18.11 0.85
N GLU A 86 0.53 18.04 0.39
CA GLU A 86 0.16 17.45 -0.90
C GLU A 86 -1.01 18.21 -1.52
N VAL A 87 -1.06 18.23 -2.86
CA VAL A 87 -2.21 18.65 -3.66
C VAL A 87 -2.50 17.61 -4.71
N GLY A 88 -3.66 16.96 -4.60
CA GLY A 88 -4.14 15.96 -5.54
C GLY A 88 -5.27 16.51 -6.40
N VAL A 89 -5.27 16.15 -7.67
CA VAL A 89 -6.29 16.52 -8.65
C VAL A 89 -6.88 15.23 -9.20
N TYR A 90 -8.20 15.13 -9.08
CA TYR A 90 -8.95 13.95 -9.44
C TYR A 90 -10.17 14.35 -10.26
N THR A 91 -10.54 13.46 -11.18
CA THR A 91 -11.69 13.64 -12.06
C THR A 91 -12.53 12.38 -12.09
N ARG A 92 -13.79 12.56 -12.43
CA ARG A 92 -14.78 11.50 -12.58
C ARG A 92 -15.62 11.80 -13.82
N SER A 93 -15.68 10.85 -14.73
CA SER A 93 -16.46 11.00 -15.96
C SER A 93 -17.97 11.03 -15.67
N ARG A 94 -18.71 11.69 -16.55
CA ARG A 94 -20.18 11.69 -16.53
C ARG A 94 -20.72 11.22 -17.89
N PRO A 95 -21.48 10.11 -17.96
CA PRO A 95 -21.75 9.18 -16.86
C PRO A 95 -20.48 8.44 -16.39
N PRO A 96 -20.43 7.98 -15.12
CA PRO A 96 -19.33 7.15 -14.64
C PRO A 96 -19.44 5.72 -15.19
N PRO A 97 -18.31 4.99 -15.34
CA PRO A 97 -18.33 3.57 -15.67
C PRO A 97 -19.08 2.75 -14.61
N ALA A 98 -19.67 1.63 -15.00
CA ALA A 98 -20.49 0.81 -14.09
C ALA A 98 -19.74 0.34 -12.83
N TYR A 99 -18.43 0.08 -12.93
CA TYR A 99 -17.62 -0.37 -11.80
C TYR A 99 -17.44 0.71 -10.72
N TYR A 100 -17.66 1.99 -11.03
CA TYR A 100 -17.59 3.07 -10.05
C TYR A 100 -18.65 2.92 -8.96
N ALA A 101 -19.80 2.29 -9.23
CA ALA A 101 -20.81 2.08 -8.20
C ALA A 101 -20.30 1.23 -7.01
N ILE A 102 -19.41 0.27 -7.27
CA ILE A 102 -18.77 -0.53 -6.22
C ILE A 102 -17.75 0.33 -5.46
N LEU A 103 -16.95 1.12 -6.19
CA LEU A 103 -15.93 1.98 -5.59
C LEU A 103 -16.53 3.14 -4.79
N ASP A 104 -17.66 3.70 -5.21
CA ASP A 104 -18.40 4.73 -4.48
C ASP A 104 -18.81 4.19 -3.10
N LYS A 105 -19.37 2.98 -3.05
CA LYS A 105 -19.80 2.36 -1.79
C LYS A 105 -18.62 2.03 -0.88
N VAL A 106 -17.49 1.58 -1.45
CA VAL A 106 -16.35 1.04 -0.69
C VAL A 106 -15.36 2.13 -0.29
N VAL A 107 -14.95 2.95 -1.25
CA VAL A 107 -13.89 3.94 -1.12
C VAL A 107 -14.45 5.36 -1.02
N GLY A 108 -15.56 5.63 -1.72
CA GLY A 108 -16.14 6.95 -1.84
C GLY A 108 -16.97 7.40 -0.63
N THR A 109 -17.58 6.47 0.11
CA THR A 109 -18.50 6.77 1.22
C THR A 109 -17.90 7.77 2.20
N ARG A 110 -18.54 8.94 2.34
CA ARG A 110 -18.09 10.07 3.15
C ARG A 110 -19.15 10.42 4.20
N PRO A 111 -19.05 9.92 5.45
CA PRO A 111 -20.11 10.05 6.46
C PRO A 111 -20.50 11.49 6.79
N HIS A 112 -19.51 12.40 6.78
CA HIS A 112 -19.70 13.80 7.16
C HIS A 112 -20.00 14.73 5.96
N ASP A 113 -20.06 14.17 4.74
CA ASP A 113 -20.48 14.88 3.53
C ASP A 113 -20.98 13.87 2.47
N PRO A 114 -22.15 13.24 2.70
CA PRO A 114 -22.63 12.13 1.85
C PRO A 114 -22.90 12.54 0.40
N ALA A 115 -23.18 13.82 0.15
CA ALA A 115 -23.44 14.35 -1.19
C ALA A 115 -22.19 14.31 -2.10
N ASN A 116 -21.00 14.26 -1.51
CA ASN A 116 -19.73 14.13 -2.24
C ASN A 116 -19.06 12.76 -1.98
N GLY A 117 -19.86 11.74 -1.62
CA GLY A 117 -19.40 10.39 -1.32
C GLY A 117 -19.13 9.56 -2.59
N HIS A 118 -18.08 9.91 -3.34
CA HIS A 118 -17.74 9.27 -4.61
C HIS A 118 -16.27 8.86 -4.71
N TYR A 119 -16.02 7.83 -5.51
CA TYR A 119 -14.69 7.53 -6.02
C TYR A 119 -14.32 8.46 -7.18
N PHE A 120 -13.08 8.91 -7.21
CA PHE A 120 -12.51 9.70 -8.30
C PHE A 120 -11.24 9.05 -8.85
N GLN A 121 -11.01 9.16 -10.16
CA GLN A 121 -9.74 8.77 -10.76
C GLN A 121 -8.75 9.94 -10.63
N CYS A 122 -7.46 9.64 -10.51
CA CYS A 122 -6.43 10.67 -10.69
C CYS A 122 -6.58 11.37 -12.05
N ALA A 123 -6.31 12.68 -12.10
CA ALA A 123 -6.43 13.43 -13.34
C ALA A 123 -5.56 12.84 -14.47
N ASP A 124 -6.13 12.78 -15.67
CA ASP A 124 -5.41 12.46 -16.89
C ASP A 124 -4.43 13.60 -17.26
N ASP A 125 -3.61 13.42 -18.29
CA ASP A 125 -2.58 14.41 -18.67
C ASP A 125 -3.20 15.74 -19.14
N ALA A 126 -4.42 15.69 -19.69
CA ALA A 126 -5.15 16.86 -20.16
C ALA A 126 -5.73 17.68 -19.00
N ASP A 127 -6.07 17.00 -17.90
CA ASP A 127 -6.70 17.58 -16.72
C ASP A 127 -5.75 17.87 -15.55
N MET A 128 -4.44 17.64 -15.69
CA MET A 128 -3.47 18.13 -14.72
C MET A 128 -3.51 19.66 -14.63
N LEU A 129 -3.37 20.18 -13.41
CA LEU A 129 -3.35 21.62 -13.14
C LEU A 129 -1.94 22.09 -12.85
N THR A 130 -1.65 23.36 -13.14
CA THR A 130 -0.41 24.01 -12.70
C THR A 130 -0.59 24.45 -11.26
N ILE A 131 0.19 23.84 -10.36
CA ILE A 131 0.06 24.01 -8.91
C ILE A 131 1.39 24.52 -8.37
N SER A 132 1.34 25.40 -7.37
CA SER A 132 2.48 25.69 -6.50
C SER A 132 2.01 25.84 -5.06
N PHE A 133 2.91 25.60 -4.13
CA PHE A 133 2.65 25.91 -2.73
C PHE A 133 3.93 26.13 -1.93
N THR A 134 3.76 26.73 -0.76
CA THR A 134 4.77 26.80 0.29
C THR A 134 4.19 26.25 1.59
N LEU A 135 4.89 25.30 2.22
CA LEU A 135 4.54 24.80 3.54
C LEU A 135 5.25 25.62 4.61
N TYR A 136 4.50 26.10 5.60
CA TYR A 136 5.00 26.78 6.77
C TYR A 136 4.77 25.94 8.01
N ARG A 137 5.71 26.01 8.96
CA ARG A 137 5.61 25.45 10.30
C ARG A 137 5.90 26.53 11.32
N ASP A 138 4.98 26.77 12.24
CA ASP A 138 5.10 27.83 13.26
C ASP A 138 5.48 29.19 12.64
N GLY A 139 4.87 29.53 11.49
CA GLY A 139 5.11 30.78 10.76
C GLY A 139 6.40 30.82 9.91
N LYS A 140 7.25 29.80 9.93
CA LYS A 140 8.49 29.74 9.14
C LYS A 140 8.34 28.82 7.93
N PRO A 141 8.82 29.21 6.73
CA PRO A 141 8.77 28.34 5.57
C PRO A 141 9.63 27.08 5.78
N VAL A 142 9.09 25.92 5.43
CA VAL A 142 9.79 24.62 5.49
C VAL A 142 10.36 24.26 4.11
N PHE A 143 9.53 24.37 3.06
CA PHE A 143 9.89 24.18 1.64
C PHE A 143 8.77 24.71 0.73
N SER A 144 9.07 24.84 -0.57
CA SER A 144 8.12 25.19 -1.63
C SER A 144 8.16 24.20 -2.78
N ARG A 145 7.06 24.07 -3.51
CA ARG A 145 6.95 23.28 -4.74
C ARG A 145 6.22 24.07 -5.83
N GLY A 146 6.52 23.76 -7.08
CA GLY A 146 5.92 24.42 -8.22
C GLY A 146 6.42 25.85 -8.47
N PRO A 147 5.87 26.56 -9.47
CA PRO A 147 4.73 26.15 -10.29
C PRO A 147 5.04 24.97 -11.22
N GLU A 148 4.23 23.92 -11.15
CA GLU A 148 4.40 22.71 -11.95
C GLU A 148 3.04 22.13 -12.37
N LYS A 149 2.90 21.75 -13.65
CA LYS A 149 1.74 20.99 -14.12
C LYS A 149 1.81 19.57 -13.60
N HIS A 150 0.90 19.21 -12.69
CA HIS A 150 0.94 17.95 -11.94
C HIS A 150 -0.49 17.49 -11.54
N TRP A 151 -0.70 16.17 -11.46
CA TRP A 151 -1.94 15.60 -10.90
C TRP A 151 -1.84 15.41 -9.38
N TRP A 152 -0.64 15.18 -8.85
CA TRP A 152 -0.37 15.01 -7.42
C TRP A 152 0.94 15.68 -6.98
N LEU A 153 0.92 16.97 -6.68
CA LEU A 153 2.13 17.72 -6.29
C LEU A 153 2.37 17.58 -4.79
N THR A 154 3.51 17.05 -4.35
CA THR A 154 3.79 16.82 -2.92
C THR A 154 5.13 17.35 -2.46
N GLY A 155 5.34 17.49 -1.16
CA GLY A 155 6.69 17.62 -0.63
C GLY A 155 6.76 17.13 0.80
N PHE A 156 7.91 16.55 1.16
CA PHE A 156 8.11 15.92 2.44
C PHE A 156 9.51 16.13 2.98
N LYS A 157 9.62 16.62 4.21
CA LYS A 157 10.89 16.83 4.90
C LYS A 157 11.08 15.81 6.02
N TRP A 158 12.05 14.92 5.85
CA TRP A 158 12.36 13.87 6.83
C TRP A 158 12.95 14.45 8.10
N GLY A 159 12.72 13.77 9.22
CA GLY A 159 13.30 14.14 10.52
C GLY A 159 12.66 15.36 11.18
N VAL A 160 11.57 15.89 10.62
CA VAL A 160 10.81 16.98 11.21
C VAL A 160 9.48 16.42 11.71
N TYR A 161 9.23 16.60 13.02
CA TYR A 161 7.93 16.30 13.62
C TYR A 161 7.07 17.56 13.69
N SER A 162 5.82 17.44 13.22
CA SER A 162 4.82 18.49 13.30
C SER A 162 3.46 17.92 13.71
N THR A 163 2.63 18.71 14.36
CA THR A 163 1.18 18.47 14.38
C THR A 163 0.51 19.28 13.25
N PRO A 164 -0.66 18.87 12.72
CA PRO A 164 -1.32 19.62 11.66
C PRO A 164 -1.59 21.10 12.01
N GLU A 165 -1.83 21.41 13.28
CA GLU A 165 -2.10 22.76 13.78
C GLU A 165 -0.87 23.68 13.76
N GLN A 166 0.34 23.11 13.71
CA GLN A 166 1.56 23.89 13.52
C GLN A 166 1.79 24.28 12.06
N LEU A 167 1.06 23.64 11.14
CA LEU A 167 1.31 23.74 9.71
C LEU A 167 0.28 24.64 9.04
N LYS A 168 0.78 25.48 8.13
CA LYS A 168 0.00 26.31 7.24
C LYS A 168 0.52 26.14 5.82
N MET A 169 -0.35 26.00 4.85
CA MET A 169 0.02 25.88 3.45
C MET A 169 -0.52 27.07 2.66
N GLU A 170 0.37 27.81 1.99
CA GLU A 170 -0.02 28.82 1.01
C GLU A 170 -0.02 28.16 -0.35
N VAL A 171 -1.17 28.08 -1.01
CA VAL A 171 -1.35 27.33 -2.25
C VAL A 171 -1.82 28.24 -3.37
N ALA A 172 -1.33 27.97 -4.58
CA ALA A 172 -1.73 28.67 -5.78
C ALA A 172 -1.99 27.69 -6.93
N PHE A 173 -3.01 28.01 -7.72
CA PHE A 173 -3.37 27.30 -8.94
C PHE A 173 -3.36 28.27 -10.11
N ASN A 174 -2.70 27.89 -11.20
CA ASN A 174 -2.91 28.52 -12.50
C ASN A 174 -3.87 27.63 -13.29
N LEU A 175 -5.08 28.13 -13.53
CA LEU A 175 -6.22 27.34 -13.97
C LEU A 175 -6.58 27.65 -15.44
N PRO A 176 -6.94 26.64 -16.23
CA PRO A 176 -7.58 26.87 -17.52
C PRO A 176 -8.87 27.69 -17.37
N PRO A 177 -9.22 28.57 -18.34
CA PRO A 177 -10.39 29.45 -18.23
C PRO A 177 -11.72 28.71 -17.96
N ASP A 178 -11.88 27.52 -18.52
CA ASP A 178 -13.07 26.69 -18.38
C ASP A 178 -13.15 25.89 -17.06
N VAL A 179 -12.06 25.87 -16.28
CA VAL A 179 -11.95 25.26 -14.96
C VAL A 179 -11.95 26.32 -13.85
N HIS A 180 -11.43 27.51 -14.15
CA HIS A 180 -11.27 28.62 -13.20
C HIS A 180 -12.57 28.99 -12.49
N GLY A 181 -13.63 29.34 -13.23
CA GLY A 181 -14.91 29.77 -12.66
C GLY A 181 -15.53 28.74 -11.71
N PRO A 182 -15.69 27.46 -12.13
CA PRO A 182 -16.16 26.40 -11.26
C PRO A 182 -15.33 26.18 -10.00
N PHE A 183 -13.99 26.22 -10.10
CA PHE A 183 -13.10 26.05 -8.96
C PHE A 183 -13.22 27.20 -7.96
N VAL A 184 -13.24 28.44 -8.44
CA VAL A 184 -13.44 29.66 -7.62
C VAL A 184 -14.80 29.63 -6.91
N ALA A 185 -15.85 29.19 -7.58
CA ALA A 185 -17.17 29.02 -6.97
C ALA A 185 -17.14 27.97 -5.84
N ALA A 186 -16.44 26.86 -6.03
CA ALA A 186 -16.30 25.82 -5.02
C ALA A 186 -15.45 26.27 -3.82
N LEU A 187 -14.34 27.00 -4.03
CA LEU A 187 -13.56 27.60 -2.94
C LEU A 187 -14.41 28.55 -2.10
N ARG A 188 -15.17 29.44 -2.75
CA ARG A 188 -16.07 30.36 -2.06
C ARG A 188 -17.15 29.62 -1.26
N LYS A 189 -17.76 28.59 -1.86
CA LYS A 189 -18.75 27.73 -1.18
C LYS A 189 -18.16 27.03 0.04
N ARG A 190 -16.88 26.65 -0.02
CA ARG A 190 -16.18 25.99 1.09
C ARG A 190 -15.83 26.93 2.23
N GLY A 191 -15.75 28.24 1.96
CA GLY A 191 -15.48 29.28 2.96
C GLY A 191 -14.10 29.93 2.84
N TYR A 192 -13.33 29.63 1.79
CA TYR A 192 -12.03 30.24 1.58
C TYR A 192 -12.12 31.68 1.13
N VAL A 193 -11.26 32.52 1.71
CA VAL A 193 -10.88 33.82 1.15
C VAL A 193 -9.63 33.61 0.28
N PHE A 194 -9.65 34.16 -0.91
CA PHE A 194 -8.61 33.93 -1.92
C PHE A 194 -8.35 35.19 -2.73
N ALA A 195 -7.13 35.31 -3.24
CA ALA A 195 -6.78 36.26 -4.28
C ALA A 195 -6.99 35.60 -5.65
N ASP A 196 -7.55 36.33 -6.59
CA ASP A 196 -7.85 35.87 -7.94
C ASP A 196 -7.54 36.99 -8.95
N ASP A 197 -6.61 36.73 -9.87
CA ASP A 197 -6.26 37.66 -10.95
C ASP A 197 -6.87 37.26 -12.31
N GLY A 198 -7.81 36.30 -12.31
CA GLY A 198 -8.48 35.75 -13.49
C GLY A 198 -7.75 34.56 -14.12
N ALA A 199 -6.49 34.30 -13.75
CA ALA A 199 -5.74 33.12 -14.18
C ALA A 199 -5.15 32.33 -13.01
N ASN A 200 -4.72 33.05 -11.96
CA ASN A 200 -4.11 32.50 -10.76
C ASN A 200 -5.03 32.72 -9.56
N VAL A 201 -5.32 31.63 -8.87
CA VAL A 201 -6.07 31.63 -7.61
C VAL A 201 -5.12 31.26 -6.48
N ARG A 202 -5.02 32.11 -5.45
CA ARG A 202 -4.15 31.90 -4.28
C ARG A 202 -4.93 31.96 -2.99
N PHE A 203 -4.70 31.01 -2.09
CA PHE A 203 -5.34 30.97 -0.79
C PHE A 203 -4.50 30.22 0.24
N THR A 204 -4.91 30.32 1.50
CA THR A 204 -4.20 29.71 2.62
C THR A 204 -5.03 28.56 3.17
N PHE A 205 -4.45 27.36 3.18
CA PHE A 205 -4.94 26.22 3.92
C PHE A 205 -4.27 26.17 5.30
N ASP A 206 -4.97 26.68 6.30
CA ASP A 206 -4.54 26.72 7.71
C ASP A 206 -5.41 25.76 8.55
N LYS A 207 -6.64 26.17 8.88
CA LYS A 207 -7.64 25.30 9.48
C LYS A 207 -8.55 24.72 8.40
N PRO A 208 -8.78 23.40 8.37
CA PRO A 208 -9.71 22.82 7.41
C PRO A 208 -11.16 23.21 7.69
N PHE A 209 -11.94 23.31 6.63
CA PHE A 209 -13.40 23.39 6.68
C PHE A 209 -14.05 22.00 6.64
N SER A 210 -13.36 20.96 6.14
CA SER A 210 -13.81 19.57 6.25
C SER A 210 -13.78 19.05 7.67
N HIS A 211 -14.64 18.08 7.96
CA HIS A 211 -14.42 17.15 9.05
C HIS A 211 -13.12 16.35 8.83
N GLN A 212 -12.30 16.24 9.87
CA GLN A 212 -11.01 15.56 9.81
C GLN A 212 -11.11 14.14 10.37
N PRO A 213 -10.71 13.09 9.62
CA PRO A 213 -10.88 11.70 10.07
C PRO A 213 -10.20 11.37 11.41
N ARG A 214 -9.14 12.11 11.76
CA ARG A 214 -8.43 11.97 13.04
C ARG A 214 -9.25 12.41 14.26
N ILE A 215 -10.30 13.21 14.10
CA ILE A 215 -11.06 13.77 15.22
C ILE A 215 -11.78 12.65 15.97
N GLY A 216 -11.50 12.52 17.27
CA GLY A 216 -12.11 11.50 18.12
C GLY A 216 -11.61 10.07 17.86
N HIS A 217 -10.60 9.88 16.99
CA HIS A 217 -10.12 8.55 16.65
C HIS A 217 -9.25 7.96 17.79
N PRO A 218 -9.56 6.74 18.28
CA PRO A 218 -8.91 6.17 19.48
C PRO A 218 -7.41 5.89 19.30
N GLN A 219 -6.94 5.76 18.06
CA GLN A 219 -5.53 5.48 17.76
C GLN A 219 -4.66 6.74 17.63
N LEU A 220 -5.24 7.94 17.70
CA LEU A 220 -4.51 9.19 17.43
C LEU A 220 -3.26 9.36 18.30
N ALA A 221 -3.39 9.18 19.62
CA ALA A 221 -2.27 9.33 20.55
C ALA A 221 -1.17 8.29 20.28
N LYS A 222 -1.56 7.07 19.92
CA LYS A 222 -0.62 5.98 19.57
C LYS A 222 0.15 6.32 18.30
N ALA A 223 -0.54 6.76 17.25
CA ALA A 223 0.09 7.15 15.99
C ALA A 223 1.07 8.32 16.20
N GLN A 224 0.67 9.35 16.96
CA GLN A 224 1.55 10.47 17.30
C GLN A 224 2.80 10.03 18.08
N ALA A 225 2.66 9.10 19.03
CA ALA A 225 3.79 8.55 19.76
C ALA A 225 4.74 7.76 18.84
N ALA A 226 4.20 6.95 17.93
CA ALA A 226 4.98 6.21 16.93
C ALA A 226 5.74 7.17 15.99
N GLN A 227 5.08 8.20 15.48
CA GLN A 227 5.70 9.23 14.63
C GLN A 227 6.86 9.92 15.36
N LYS A 228 6.66 10.36 16.60
CA LYS A 228 7.73 10.98 17.42
C LYS A 228 8.91 10.05 17.59
N ALA A 229 8.68 8.77 17.86
CA ALA A 229 9.75 7.78 18.03
C ALA A 229 10.54 7.56 16.74
N VAL A 230 9.86 7.43 15.60
CA VAL A 230 10.51 7.24 14.28
C VAL A 230 11.31 8.49 13.90
N VAL A 231 10.75 9.69 14.08
CA VAL A 231 11.45 10.96 13.83
C VAL A 231 12.68 11.09 14.73
N ALA A 232 12.55 10.84 16.03
CA ALA A 232 13.67 10.92 16.97
C ALA A 232 14.79 9.94 16.62
N THR A 233 14.43 8.72 16.20
CA THR A 233 15.38 7.71 15.73
C THR A 233 16.15 8.21 14.51
N TYR A 234 15.44 8.76 13.51
CA TYR A 234 16.07 9.29 12.30
C TYR A 234 16.97 10.50 12.58
N VAL A 235 16.53 11.45 13.41
CA VAL A 235 17.34 12.61 13.83
C VAL A 235 18.61 12.14 14.56
N GLY A 236 18.50 11.09 15.39
CA GLY A 236 19.63 10.46 16.07
C GLY A 236 20.68 9.87 15.12
N TYR A 237 20.33 9.56 13.87
CA TYR A 237 21.28 9.10 12.87
C TYR A 237 22.27 10.17 12.41
N LYS A 238 21.98 11.46 12.65
CA LYS A 238 22.82 12.63 12.32
C LYS A 238 23.30 12.61 10.87
N LEU A 239 22.39 12.31 9.95
CA LEU A 239 22.68 12.27 8.53
C LEU A 239 22.88 13.71 8.00
N PRO A 240 23.79 13.91 7.02
CA PRO A 240 24.08 15.24 6.49
C PRO A 240 22.96 15.79 5.60
N SER A 241 22.06 14.92 5.13
CA SER A 241 20.95 15.24 4.24
C SER A 241 19.88 14.15 4.31
N ASN A 242 18.69 14.47 3.82
CA ASN A 242 17.58 13.54 3.56
C ASN A 242 17.71 12.77 2.23
N ASP A 243 18.82 12.92 1.48
CA ASP A 243 19.09 12.12 0.28
C ASP A 243 19.09 10.60 0.60
N PRO A 244 18.12 9.83 0.07
CA PRO A 244 18.04 8.38 0.32
C PRO A 244 19.30 7.61 -0.14
N ASN A 245 20.06 8.14 -1.10
CA ASN A 245 21.31 7.53 -1.57
C ASN A 245 22.45 7.66 -0.55
N LYS A 246 22.33 8.59 0.41
CA LYS A 246 23.34 8.86 1.44
C LYS A 246 23.02 8.19 2.77
N VAL A 247 21.89 7.49 2.88
CA VAL A 247 21.54 6.72 4.07
C VAL A 247 22.36 5.42 4.10
N PRO A 248 23.14 5.17 5.16
CA PRO A 248 23.88 3.92 5.31
C PRO A 248 22.96 2.69 5.29
N PRO A 249 23.36 1.56 4.67
CA PRO A 249 22.52 0.37 4.54
C PRO A 249 21.94 -0.16 5.86
N GLU A 250 22.71 -0.11 6.94
CA GLU A 250 22.30 -0.56 8.27
C GLU A 250 21.19 0.30 8.88
N LYS A 251 21.08 1.56 8.48
CA LYS A 251 20.01 2.49 8.88
C LYS A 251 18.82 2.44 7.92
N ALA A 252 19.07 2.15 6.65
CA ALA A 252 18.06 2.08 5.59
C ALA A 252 16.94 1.06 5.89
N GLN A 253 17.28 -0.08 6.51
CA GLN A 253 16.30 -1.12 6.85
C GLN A 253 15.18 -0.57 7.77
N GLY A 254 15.52 0.31 8.72
CA GLY A 254 14.54 0.92 9.62
C GLY A 254 13.62 1.94 8.94
N LEU A 255 14.05 2.54 7.82
CA LEU A 255 13.30 3.57 7.09
C LEU A 255 12.41 3.01 5.99
N GLY A 256 12.72 1.81 5.48
CA GLY A 256 11.99 1.20 4.37
C GLY A 256 10.49 1.02 4.63
N ALA A 257 10.10 0.75 5.88
CA ALA A 257 8.69 0.63 6.25
C ALA A 257 7.93 1.97 6.09
N ALA A 258 8.54 3.08 6.49
CA ALA A 258 7.95 4.42 6.36
C ALA A 258 7.79 4.81 4.88
N VAL A 259 8.75 4.44 4.03
CA VAL A 259 8.66 4.66 2.58
C VAL A 259 7.56 3.78 1.96
N ALA A 260 7.54 2.49 2.30
CA ALA A 260 6.55 1.54 1.77
C ALA A 260 5.12 1.89 2.14
N ALA A 261 4.90 2.51 3.30
CA ALA A 261 3.59 2.98 3.75
C ALA A 261 3.01 4.13 2.90
N LYS A 262 3.80 4.78 2.03
CA LYS A 262 3.28 5.82 1.11
C LYS A 262 3.20 5.35 -0.34
N SER A 263 3.48 4.07 -0.58
CA SER A 263 3.47 3.49 -1.92
C SER A 263 2.06 3.15 -2.38
N ALA A 264 1.90 2.95 -3.70
CA ALA A 264 0.67 2.41 -4.28
C ALA A 264 0.26 1.06 -3.65
N ASP A 265 1.20 0.31 -3.07
CA ASP A 265 0.90 -0.97 -2.43
C ASP A 265 0.12 -0.82 -1.12
N LEU A 266 0.26 0.30 -0.41
CA LEU A 266 -0.62 0.57 0.73
C LEU A 266 -2.04 0.89 0.26
N LEU A 267 -2.18 1.83 -0.69
CA LEU A 267 -3.49 2.24 -1.21
C LEU A 267 -4.24 1.04 -1.79
N GLY A 268 -3.56 0.21 -2.57
CA GLY A 268 -4.14 -1.00 -3.12
C GLY A 268 -4.54 -2.04 -2.07
N ALA A 269 -3.79 -2.17 -0.98
CA ALA A 269 -4.16 -3.02 0.14
C ALA A 269 -5.40 -2.50 0.90
N ILE A 270 -5.49 -1.18 1.13
CA ILE A 270 -6.67 -0.53 1.73
C ILE A 270 -7.91 -0.76 0.86
N LEU A 271 -7.78 -0.58 -0.46
CA LEU A 271 -8.84 -0.86 -1.42
C LEU A 271 -9.30 -2.32 -1.35
N ALA A 272 -8.35 -3.26 -1.41
CA ALA A 272 -8.65 -4.70 -1.37
C ALA A 272 -9.32 -5.10 -0.04
N GLU A 273 -8.88 -4.52 1.09
CA GLU A 273 -9.49 -4.75 2.39
C GLU A 273 -10.92 -4.16 2.47
N GLY A 274 -11.13 -2.95 1.96
CA GLY A 274 -12.45 -2.33 1.87
C GLY A 274 -13.42 -3.17 1.04
N LEU A 275 -12.97 -3.67 -0.12
CA LEU A 275 -13.75 -4.55 -0.98
C LEU A 275 -14.10 -5.87 -0.27
N ARG A 276 -13.15 -6.46 0.45
CA ARG A 276 -13.39 -7.66 1.26
C ARG A 276 -14.44 -7.42 2.34
N LYS A 277 -14.30 -6.32 3.10
CA LYS A 277 -15.26 -5.91 4.13
C LYS A 277 -16.66 -5.67 3.56
N ALA A 278 -16.74 -5.25 2.30
CA ALA A 278 -17.99 -5.12 1.55
C ALA A 278 -18.51 -6.45 0.96
N GLY A 279 -17.89 -7.59 1.28
CA GLY A 279 -18.33 -8.93 0.87
C GLY A 279 -17.88 -9.36 -0.52
N LYS A 280 -16.95 -8.64 -1.18
CA LYS A 280 -16.43 -9.04 -2.49
C LYS A 280 -15.47 -10.21 -2.37
N SER A 281 -15.59 -11.18 -3.29
CA SER A 281 -14.63 -12.28 -3.41
C SER A 281 -13.29 -11.78 -3.93
N ALA A 282 -12.21 -12.49 -3.62
CA ALA A 282 -10.87 -12.13 -4.09
C ALA A 282 -10.74 -12.13 -5.62
N ALA A 283 -11.54 -12.96 -6.32
CA ALA A 283 -11.61 -12.97 -7.78
C ALA A 283 -12.29 -11.70 -8.33
N GLU A 284 -13.40 -11.25 -7.73
CA GLU A 284 -14.01 -9.96 -8.10
C GLU A 284 -13.04 -8.79 -7.88
N VAL A 285 -12.31 -8.80 -6.75
CA VAL A 285 -11.28 -7.80 -6.44
C VAL A 285 -10.17 -7.82 -7.49
N ALA A 286 -9.61 -8.99 -7.78
CA ALA A 286 -8.56 -9.13 -8.79
C ALA A 286 -9.03 -8.65 -10.17
N LYS A 287 -10.25 -9.00 -10.59
CA LYS A 287 -10.81 -8.56 -11.88
C LYS A 287 -10.94 -7.04 -11.95
N LEU A 288 -11.49 -6.41 -10.90
CA LEU A 288 -11.64 -4.96 -10.82
C LEU A 288 -10.27 -4.26 -10.90
N ILE A 289 -9.31 -4.74 -10.10
CA ILE A 289 -8.00 -4.09 -9.97
C ILE A 289 -7.13 -4.32 -11.22
N ALA A 290 -7.15 -5.53 -11.80
CA ALA A 290 -6.37 -5.83 -13.00
C ALA A 290 -6.92 -5.11 -14.23
N ASN A 291 -8.23 -5.18 -14.46
CA ASN A 291 -8.81 -4.73 -15.73
C ASN A 291 -9.14 -3.24 -15.71
N GLU A 292 -9.76 -2.77 -14.63
CA GLU A 292 -10.28 -1.40 -14.57
C GLU A 292 -9.22 -0.43 -14.05
N LEU A 293 -8.42 -0.85 -13.07
CA LEU A 293 -7.33 -0.04 -12.51
C LEU A 293 -5.97 -0.32 -13.15
N ARG A 294 -5.87 -1.29 -14.08
CA ARG A 294 -4.64 -1.60 -14.84
C ARG A 294 -3.42 -1.88 -13.96
N ILE A 295 -3.63 -2.58 -12.84
CA ILE A 295 -2.57 -3.00 -11.93
C ILE A 295 -2.06 -4.38 -12.32
N ALA A 296 -0.74 -4.56 -12.30
CA ALA A 296 -0.10 -5.83 -12.60
C ALA A 296 -0.44 -6.92 -11.56
N ALA A 297 -0.52 -8.17 -12.01
CA ALA A 297 -0.99 -9.30 -11.21
C ALA A 297 -0.12 -9.59 -9.97
N ASP A 298 1.18 -9.35 -10.05
CA ASP A 298 2.15 -9.51 -8.95
C ASP A 298 1.88 -8.55 -7.78
N ARG A 299 1.28 -7.37 -8.03
CA ARG A 299 0.83 -6.47 -6.97
C ARG A 299 -0.50 -6.91 -6.37
N ILE A 300 -1.41 -7.41 -7.21
CA ILE A 300 -2.74 -7.86 -6.78
C ILE A 300 -2.62 -8.98 -5.76
N GLU A 301 -1.73 -9.96 -5.98
CA GLU A 301 -1.53 -11.05 -5.02
C GLU A 301 -1.11 -10.55 -3.63
N HIS A 302 -0.28 -9.52 -3.58
CA HIS A 302 0.22 -8.94 -2.35
C HIS A 302 -0.89 -8.16 -1.64
N TRP A 303 -1.72 -7.41 -2.39
CA TRP A 303 -2.85 -6.66 -1.84
C TRP A 303 -3.94 -7.58 -1.30
N VAL A 304 -4.27 -8.64 -2.03
CA VAL A 304 -5.24 -9.67 -1.62
C VAL A 304 -4.73 -10.42 -0.38
N THR A 305 -3.43 -10.71 -0.30
CA THR A 305 -2.83 -11.31 0.90
C THR A 305 -2.98 -10.39 2.11
N ARG A 306 -2.69 -9.10 1.96
CA ARG A 306 -2.84 -8.11 3.05
C ARG A 306 -4.28 -7.88 3.46
N ALA A 307 -5.21 -7.94 2.52
CA ALA A 307 -6.63 -7.79 2.80
C ALA A 307 -7.17 -8.90 3.70
N GLY A 308 -6.46 -10.03 3.83
CA GLY A 308 -6.83 -11.13 4.74
C GLY A 308 -7.78 -12.16 4.12
N TYR A 309 -7.83 -12.26 2.80
CA TYR A 309 -8.49 -13.38 2.12
C TYR A 309 -7.79 -14.70 2.45
N ASP A 310 -8.53 -15.80 2.52
CA ASP A 310 -7.94 -17.12 2.74
C ASP A 310 -7.05 -17.55 1.56
N ILE A 311 -6.28 -18.63 1.74
CA ILE A 311 -5.34 -19.10 0.73
C ILE A 311 -6.02 -19.57 -0.58
N ILE A 312 -7.25 -20.11 -0.51
CA ILE A 312 -7.99 -20.58 -1.68
C ILE A 312 -8.47 -19.38 -2.50
N GLN A 313 -9.11 -18.42 -1.83
CA GLN A 313 -9.54 -17.16 -2.44
C GLN A 313 -8.35 -16.40 -3.03
N TRP A 314 -7.20 -16.41 -2.34
CA TRP A 314 -5.97 -15.82 -2.87
C TRP A 314 -5.50 -16.49 -4.17
N VAL A 315 -5.47 -17.83 -4.25
CA VAL A 315 -5.12 -18.51 -5.53
C VAL A 315 -6.11 -18.14 -6.64
N GLN A 316 -7.41 -18.11 -6.35
CA GLN A 316 -8.43 -17.68 -7.32
C GLN A 316 -8.15 -16.27 -7.86
N SER A 317 -7.73 -15.35 -6.98
CA SER A 317 -7.38 -13.98 -7.36
C SER A 317 -6.19 -13.92 -8.31
N VAL A 318 -5.15 -14.73 -8.07
CA VAL A 318 -3.94 -14.80 -8.92
C VAL A 318 -4.31 -15.23 -10.34
N PHE A 319 -5.06 -16.32 -10.47
CA PHE A 319 -5.47 -16.84 -11.78
C PHE A 319 -6.39 -15.86 -12.53
N THR A 320 -7.29 -15.20 -11.81
CA THR A 320 -8.13 -14.14 -12.36
C THR A 320 -7.28 -12.99 -12.91
N ALA A 321 -6.30 -12.52 -12.13
CA ALA A 321 -5.44 -11.41 -12.50
C ALA A 321 -4.57 -11.68 -13.73
N ILE A 322 -4.11 -12.93 -13.93
CA ILE A 322 -3.32 -13.32 -15.10
C ILE A 322 -4.16 -13.82 -16.28
N GLY A 323 -5.50 -13.74 -16.19
CA GLY A 323 -6.41 -14.15 -17.25
C GLY A 323 -6.36 -15.65 -17.60
N LYS A 324 -6.00 -16.51 -16.63
CA LYS A 324 -5.91 -17.96 -16.84
C LYS A 324 -7.02 -18.68 -16.10
N ALA A 325 -7.52 -19.76 -16.70
CA ALA A 325 -8.41 -20.67 -16.01
C ALA A 325 -7.70 -21.27 -14.78
N LEU A 326 -8.38 -21.22 -13.64
CA LEU A 326 -7.92 -21.89 -12.43
C LEU A 326 -8.08 -23.39 -12.62
N THR A 327 -6.96 -24.11 -12.66
CA THR A 327 -6.92 -25.58 -12.69
C THR A 327 -6.09 -26.03 -11.50
N MET A 328 -6.74 -26.35 -10.39
CA MET A 328 -6.07 -26.89 -9.22
C MET A 328 -6.16 -28.41 -9.29
N ASP A 329 -5.10 -29.03 -9.78
CA ASP A 329 -4.97 -30.47 -9.69
C ASP A 329 -3.81 -30.75 -8.73
N PHE A 330 -2.74 -31.42 -9.12
CA PHE A 330 -1.62 -31.77 -8.24
C PHE A 330 -0.69 -30.60 -7.85
N SER A 331 -1.25 -29.41 -7.63
CA SER A 331 -0.57 -28.17 -7.27
C SER A 331 -0.51 -27.98 -5.75
N THR A 332 0.43 -27.14 -5.30
CA THR A 332 0.58 -26.78 -3.88
C THR A 332 0.54 -25.28 -3.67
N ALA A 333 -0.39 -24.81 -2.83
CA ALA A 333 -0.42 -23.44 -2.34
C ALA A 333 0.15 -23.38 -0.92
N VAL A 334 1.04 -22.42 -0.68
CA VAL A 334 1.71 -22.27 0.62
C VAL A 334 1.45 -20.88 1.18
N GLU A 335 1.09 -20.82 2.46
CA GLU A 335 1.15 -19.60 3.27
C GLU A 335 2.16 -19.76 4.42
N VAL A 336 2.97 -18.73 4.65
CA VAL A 336 3.87 -18.63 5.80
C VAL A 336 3.35 -17.51 6.67
N ARG A 337 2.80 -17.86 7.84
CA ARG A 337 2.22 -16.93 8.80
C ARG A 337 3.26 -16.53 9.82
N ASN A 338 3.92 -15.41 9.55
CA ASN A 338 4.97 -14.84 10.40
C ASN A 338 4.38 -13.79 11.36
N LEU A 339 3.41 -14.23 12.19
CA LEU A 339 2.61 -13.37 13.05
C LEU A 339 2.98 -13.59 14.52
N THR A 340 2.79 -12.56 15.34
CA THR A 340 2.94 -12.68 16.80
C THR A 340 1.92 -13.67 17.35
N HIS A 341 2.38 -14.59 18.19
CA HIS A 341 1.50 -15.51 18.93
C HIS A 341 2.01 -15.72 20.35
N ASN A 342 1.10 -15.68 21.33
CA ASN A 342 1.41 -15.86 22.76
C ASN A 342 2.64 -15.06 23.25
N GLY A 343 2.76 -13.81 22.80
CA GLY A 343 3.87 -12.92 23.18
C GLY A 343 5.20 -13.18 22.45
N VAL A 344 5.28 -14.22 21.62
CA VAL A 344 6.47 -14.50 20.80
C VAL A 344 6.42 -13.63 19.55
N LEU A 345 7.32 -12.66 19.48
CA LEU A 345 7.43 -11.75 18.34
C LEU A 345 8.02 -12.47 17.12
N PRO A 346 7.50 -12.19 15.91
CA PRO A 346 8.07 -12.69 14.67
C PRO A 346 9.33 -11.92 14.28
N VAL A 347 10.10 -12.49 13.36
CA VAL A 347 11.35 -11.93 12.84
C VAL A 347 11.32 -11.89 11.32
N HIS A 348 12.08 -10.98 10.69
CA HIS A 348 12.14 -10.92 9.23
C HIS A 348 12.74 -12.21 8.65
N LEU A 349 12.03 -12.82 7.69
CA LEU A 349 12.53 -13.97 6.93
C LEU A 349 13.05 -13.46 5.59
N THR A 350 14.29 -13.74 5.24
CA THR A 350 14.90 -13.38 3.95
C THR A 350 15.15 -14.63 3.13
N LEU A 351 14.62 -14.70 1.90
CA LEU A 351 14.77 -15.85 1.04
C LEU A 351 16.25 -16.07 0.70
N VAL A 352 16.72 -17.30 0.91
CA VAL A 352 18.08 -17.73 0.58
C VAL A 352 18.08 -18.54 -0.72
N ALA A 353 17.12 -19.46 -0.85
CA ALA A 353 16.99 -20.33 -2.00
C ALA A 353 15.55 -20.80 -2.15
N SER A 354 15.15 -21.09 -3.38
CA SER A 354 13.91 -21.80 -3.67
C SER A 354 14.13 -22.75 -4.84
N GLY A 355 13.38 -23.85 -4.86
CA GLY A 355 13.47 -24.86 -5.91
C GLY A 355 12.12 -25.47 -6.21
N ALA A 356 11.84 -25.66 -7.50
CA ALA A 356 10.71 -26.44 -7.99
C ALA A 356 11.26 -27.72 -8.62
N LYS A 357 11.32 -28.81 -7.84
CA LYS A 357 11.77 -30.11 -8.35
C LYS A 357 10.77 -30.67 -9.36
N GLN A 358 9.48 -30.46 -9.11
CA GLN A 358 8.39 -30.77 -10.02
C GLN A 358 7.37 -29.64 -10.02
N GLY A 359 6.79 -29.36 -11.19
CA GLY A 359 5.91 -28.21 -11.40
C GLY A 359 6.67 -26.95 -11.79
N ARG A 360 5.99 -25.81 -11.68
CA ARG A 360 6.51 -24.47 -11.98
C ARG A 360 5.91 -23.43 -11.04
N TRP A 361 6.72 -22.44 -10.66
CA TRP A 361 6.22 -21.30 -9.91
C TRP A 361 5.26 -20.48 -10.77
N VAL A 362 4.03 -20.30 -10.29
CA VAL A 362 3.14 -19.23 -10.78
C VAL A 362 3.34 -18.00 -9.91
N VAL A 363 3.48 -18.22 -8.60
CA VAL A 363 3.92 -17.21 -7.64
C VAL A 363 5.15 -17.76 -6.94
N PRO A 364 6.36 -17.21 -7.17
CA PRO A 364 7.57 -17.68 -6.51
C PRO A 364 7.55 -17.29 -5.01
N PRO A 365 8.34 -17.98 -4.16
CA PRO A 365 8.51 -17.56 -2.77
C PRO A 365 8.98 -16.10 -2.68
N PRO A 366 8.36 -15.26 -1.82
CA PRO A 366 8.73 -13.86 -1.71
C PRO A 366 10.16 -13.70 -1.19
N GLY A 367 10.89 -12.70 -1.70
CA GLY A 367 12.27 -12.42 -1.29
C GLY A 367 12.40 -12.09 0.20
N VAL A 368 11.37 -11.49 0.79
CA VAL A 368 11.28 -11.20 2.24
C VAL A 368 9.86 -11.45 2.73
N ILE A 369 9.72 -12.07 3.90
CA ILE A 369 8.47 -12.12 4.66
C ILE A 369 8.69 -11.31 5.95
N PRO A 370 8.19 -10.06 6.03
CA PRO A 370 8.43 -9.23 7.20
C PRO A 370 7.82 -9.81 8.47
N ALA A 371 8.38 -9.43 9.62
CA ALA A 371 7.77 -9.68 10.91
C ALA A 371 6.34 -9.11 10.94
N GLY A 372 5.38 -9.90 11.42
CA GLY A 372 3.97 -9.51 11.52
C GLY A 372 3.21 -9.61 10.19
N ARG A 373 3.75 -10.28 9.17
CA ARG A 373 3.13 -10.43 7.86
C ARG A 373 2.92 -11.89 7.46
N VAL A 374 2.14 -12.10 6.40
CA VAL A 374 1.95 -13.40 5.76
C VAL A 374 2.62 -13.38 4.39
N GLY A 375 3.46 -14.37 4.11
CA GLY A 375 3.99 -14.63 2.78
C GLY A 375 3.18 -15.73 2.11
N ARG A 376 2.93 -15.63 0.80
CA ARG A 376 2.25 -16.68 0.02
C ARG A 376 3.00 -16.96 -1.27
N PHE A 377 2.94 -18.20 -1.71
CA PHE A 377 3.49 -18.64 -2.99
C PHE A 377 2.75 -19.88 -3.48
N TYR A 378 2.81 -20.11 -4.79
CA TYR A 378 2.01 -21.13 -5.46
C TYR A 378 2.83 -21.86 -6.51
N LEU A 379 2.98 -23.17 -6.29
CA LEU A 379 3.66 -24.10 -7.19
C LEU A 379 2.60 -24.89 -7.96
N LYS A 380 2.49 -24.60 -9.25
CA LYS A 380 1.57 -25.29 -10.15
C LYS A 380 2.22 -26.55 -10.69
N ASP A 381 1.48 -27.64 -10.77
CA ASP A 381 1.89 -28.81 -11.52
C ASP A 381 2.09 -28.49 -13.03
N ASN A 382 3.04 -29.19 -13.64
CA ASN A 382 3.17 -29.24 -15.09
C ASN A 382 2.32 -30.43 -15.55
N LEU A 383 1.07 -30.16 -15.95
CA LEU A 383 0.10 -31.12 -16.51
C LEU A 383 0.75 -32.44 -16.93
N GLY A 384 0.50 -33.52 -16.18
CA GLY A 384 1.22 -34.79 -16.35
C GLY A 384 1.34 -35.59 -15.04
N ALA A 385 2.06 -36.70 -15.08
CA ALA A 385 2.11 -37.72 -14.02
C ALA A 385 3.17 -37.47 -12.94
N LEU A 386 3.46 -36.21 -12.59
CA LEU A 386 4.48 -35.89 -11.57
C LEU A 386 3.89 -35.09 -10.41
N GLY A 387 3.06 -34.08 -10.70
CA GLY A 387 2.48 -33.18 -9.69
C GLY A 387 3.39 -32.02 -9.35
N SER A 388 3.37 -31.56 -8.09
CA SER A 388 4.18 -30.44 -7.61
C SER A 388 5.04 -30.84 -6.41
N ILE A 389 6.33 -30.54 -6.48
CA ILE A 389 7.29 -30.75 -5.39
C ILE A 389 8.22 -29.56 -5.33
N GLY A 390 8.24 -28.87 -4.20
CA GLY A 390 8.98 -27.63 -4.04
C GLY A 390 9.59 -27.44 -2.67
N GLN A 391 10.54 -26.52 -2.62
CA GLN A 391 11.23 -26.13 -1.41
C GLN A 391 11.49 -24.62 -1.41
N ALA A 392 11.42 -24.00 -0.23
CA ALA A 392 11.83 -22.62 0.01
C ALA A 392 12.64 -22.52 1.31
N THR A 393 13.82 -21.91 1.26
CA THR A 393 14.71 -21.72 2.41
C THR A 393 14.84 -20.24 2.73
N TYR A 394 14.57 -19.87 3.98
CA TYR A 394 14.72 -18.51 4.49
C TYR A 394 15.77 -18.45 5.59
N ALA A 395 16.54 -17.36 5.62
CA ALA A 395 17.38 -16.97 6.74
C ALA A 395 16.63 -16.01 7.67
N TYR A 396 16.89 -16.11 8.96
CA TYR A 396 16.39 -15.18 9.97
C TYR A 396 17.35 -15.09 11.15
N VAL A 397 17.22 -14.05 11.95
CA VAL A 397 17.94 -13.91 13.23
C VAL A 397 16.96 -14.25 14.34
N ASP A 398 17.30 -15.21 15.20
CA ASP A 398 16.44 -15.58 16.33
C ASP A 398 16.49 -14.55 17.47
N ALA A 399 15.66 -14.74 18.50
CA ALA A 399 15.57 -13.83 19.65
C ALA A 399 16.88 -13.70 20.43
N GLN A 400 17.84 -14.61 20.22
CA GLN A 400 19.16 -14.60 20.83
C GLN A 400 20.22 -13.95 19.91
N GLY A 401 19.82 -13.37 18.78
CA GLY A 401 20.73 -12.73 17.83
C GLY A 401 21.49 -13.72 16.95
N ARG A 402 21.09 -15.00 16.89
CA ARG A 402 21.80 -16.03 16.11
C ARG A 402 21.18 -16.16 14.73
N ASN A 403 22.03 -16.28 13.72
CA ASN A 403 21.61 -16.59 12.36
C ASN A 403 21.09 -18.02 12.27
N GLN A 404 19.85 -18.16 11.80
CA GLN A 404 19.17 -19.43 11.59
C GLN A 404 18.73 -19.55 10.14
N ARG A 405 18.45 -20.78 9.72
CA ARG A 405 17.79 -21.09 8.44
C ARG A 405 16.61 -22.02 8.67
N VAL A 406 15.50 -21.72 8.01
CA VAL A 406 14.34 -22.61 7.92
C VAL A 406 14.14 -23.02 6.47
N THR A 407 13.95 -24.31 6.25
CA THR A 407 13.58 -24.88 4.97
C THR A 407 12.16 -25.42 5.07
N PHE A 408 11.29 -24.92 4.20
CA PHE A 408 9.94 -25.39 3.97
C PHE A 408 9.94 -26.33 2.78
N ASP A 409 9.66 -27.60 3.02
CA ASP A 409 9.61 -28.66 2.01
C ASP A 409 8.17 -29.16 1.87
N PHE A 410 7.65 -29.27 0.66
CA PHE A 410 6.25 -29.60 0.41
C PHE A 410 6.04 -30.24 -0.96
N GLY A 411 4.96 -31.01 -1.08
CA GLY A 411 4.57 -31.57 -2.35
C GLY A 411 3.19 -32.20 -2.38
N CYS A 412 2.58 -32.09 -3.55
CA CYS A 412 1.35 -32.72 -3.97
C CYS A 412 1.70 -33.62 -5.17
N PRO A 413 2.37 -34.77 -4.94
CA PRO A 413 2.79 -35.67 -6.02
C PRO A 413 1.57 -36.40 -6.60
N THR A 414 1.70 -36.89 -7.83
CA THR A 414 0.68 -37.76 -8.44
C THR A 414 0.86 -39.24 -8.07
N GLY A 415 -0.11 -40.09 -8.42
CA GLY A 415 0.02 -41.54 -8.29
C GLY A 415 -0.23 -42.05 -6.87
N PHE A 416 0.60 -42.98 -6.40
CA PHE A 416 0.45 -43.61 -5.09
C PHE A 416 1.18 -42.88 -3.95
N ASP A 417 2.00 -41.89 -4.27
CA ASP A 417 2.74 -41.11 -3.29
C ASP A 417 1.80 -40.30 -2.40
N ASP A 418 2.22 -40.05 -1.16
CA ASP A 418 1.47 -39.24 -0.20
C ASP A 418 1.89 -37.77 -0.32
N ASN A 419 0.91 -36.87 -0.16
CA ASN A 419 1.21 -35.46 0.06
C ASN A 419 2.13 -35.29 1.28
N PHE A 420 2.99 -34.29 1.23
CA PHE A 420 3.88 -33.96 2.35
C PHE A 420 4.07 -32.46 2.51
N ALA A 421 4.35 -32.05 3.75
CA ALA A 421 4.75 -30.70 4.12
C ALA A 421 5.58 -30.78 5.41
N ARG A 422 6.76 -30.15 5.43
CA ARG A 422 7.73 -30.21 6.54
C ARG A 422 8.45 -28.87 6.70
N SER A 423 8.79 -28.54 7.94
CA SER A 423 9.67 -27.44 8.30
C SER A 423 10.94 -28.01 8.92
N SER A 424 12.10 -27.47 8.57
CA SER A 424 13.38 -27.82 9.23
C SER A 424 13.55 -27.17 10.60
N GLN A 425 12.62 -26.29 11.02
CA GLN A 425 12.65 -25.59 12.29
C GLN A 425 11.34 -25.81 13.04
N SER A 426 11.43 -26.27 14.28
CA SER A 426 10.28 -26.58 15.15
C SER A 426 9.49 -25.33 15.57
N ILE A 427 10.08 -24.14 15.45
CA ILE A 427 9.37 -22.88 15.69
C ILE A 427 8.22 -22.64 14.70
N PHE A 428 8.22 -23.34 13.55
CA PHE A 428 7.14 -23.30 12.58
C PHE A 428 6.30 -24.57 12.65
N ASN A 429 5.06 -24.42 13.14
CA ASN A 429 4.06 -25.47 13.02
C ASN A 429 3.65 -25.63 11.56
N VAL A 430 3.42 -26.88 11.14
CA VAL A 430 2.94 -27.21 9.81
C VAL A 430 1.47 -27.59 9.92
N PHE A 431 0.61 -26.90 9.18
CA PHE A 431 -0.78 -27.30 8.97
C PHE A 431 -0.98 -27.59 7.50
N ALA A 432 -1.83 -28.56 7.18
CA ALA A 432 -2.19 -28.83 5.80
C ALA A 432 -3.66 -29.24 5.67
N LYS A 433 -4.20 -28.98 4.48
CA LYS A 433 -5.50 -29.48 4.01
C LYS A 433 -5.40 -29.78 2.52
N SER A 434 -6.25 -30.64 2.02
CA SER A 434 -6.28 -30.99 0.59
C SER A 434 -7.72 -31.03 0.04
N GLY A 435 -7.84 -30.70 -1.25
CA GLY A 435 -9.11 -30.56 -1.94
C GLY A 435 -9.77 -29.20 -1.78
N ASP A 436 -10.33 -28.69 -2.88
CA ASP A 436 -10.90 -27.33 -2.97
C ASP A 436 -12.15 -27.10 -2.10
N GLY A 437 -12.80 -28.19 -1.66
CA GLY A 437 -13.98 -28.14 -0.80
C GLY A 437 -13.73 -28.36 0.69
N ASN A 438 -12.46 -28.51 1.13
CA ASN A 438 -12.17 -28.72 2.54
C ASN A 438 -11.83 -27.39 3.25
N PRO A 439 -12.74 -26.85 4.08
CA PRO A 439 -12.44 -25.61 4.80
C PRO A 439 -11.47 -25.84 5.96
N ARG A 440 -11.39 -27.07 6.51
CA ARG A 440 -10.68 -27.35 7.77
C ARG A 440 -9.23 -27.76 7.54
N TRP A 441 -8.33 -27.06 8.23
CA TRP A 441 -6.94 -27.47 8.41
C TRP A 441 -6.87 -28.71 9.32
N GLY A 442 -5.94 -29.63 9.02
CA GLY A 442 -5.60 -30.73 9.93
C GLY A 442 -4.96 -30.23 11.23
N GLY A 443 -4.72 -31.14 12.19
CA GLY A 443 -3.95 -30.81 13.39
C GLY A 443 -2.48 -30.46 13.09
N PRO A 444 -1.73 -29.89 14.05
CA PRO A 444 -0.31 -29.59 13.87
C PRO A 444 0.49 -30.82 13.43
N GLY A 445 1.27 -30.68 12.36
CA GLY A 445 2.05 -31.75 11.74
C GLY A 445 1.24 -32.77 10.93
N GLN A 446 -0.10 -32.69 10.92
CA GLN A 446 -0.94 -33.62 10.18
C GLN A 446 -1.09 -33.18 8.73
N VAL A 447 -0.47 -33.93 7.82
CA VAL A 447 -0.60 -33.72 6.38
C VAL A 447 -1.56 -34.75 5.79
N PRO A 448 -2.66 -34.33 5.12
CA PRO A 448 -3.58 -35.26 4.48
C PRO A 448 -2.88 -36.01 3.37
N LYS A 449 -2.78 -37.34 3.49
CA LYS A 449 -2.05 -38.20 2.55
C LYS A 449 -2.53 -38.09 1.10
N LYS A 450 -3.83 -37.88 0.89
CA LYS A 450 -4.51 -37.95 -0.42
C LYS A 450 -5.37 -36.71 -0.68
N LYS A 451 -5.98 -36.67 -1.87
CA LYS A 451 -6.71 -35.54 -2.47
C LYS A 451 -5.80 -34.39 -2.86
N HIS A 452 -6.27 -33.64 -3.84
CA HIS A 452 -5.55 -32.54 -4.49
C HIS A 452 -6.54 -31.40 -4.73
N PRO A 453 -6.06 -30.15 -4.79
CA PRO A 453 -4.68 -29.68 -4.53
C PRO A 453 -4.29 -29.76 -3.05
N LEU A 454 -3.01 -29.51 -2.75
CA LEU A 454 -2.51 -29.37 -1.37
C LEU A 454 -2.41 -27.90 -0.97
N TYR A 455 -2.86 -27.59 0.24
CA TYR A 455 -2.70 -26.30 0.89
C TYR A 455 -1.86 -26.49 2.15
N VAL A 456 -0.83 -25.67 2.32
CA VAL A 456 0.12 -25.76 3.43
C VAL A 456 0.22 -24.42 4.13
N ALA A 457 0.21 -24.44 5.46
CA ALA A 457 0.50 -23.28 6.28
C ALA A 457 1.68 -23.57 7.22
N TYR A 458 2.72 -22.76 7.12
CA TYR A 458 3.84 -22.73 8.07
C TYR A 458 3.64 -21.57 9.04
N VAL A 459 3.42 -21.87 10.32
CA VAL A 459 2.95 -20.88 11.30
C VAL A 459 3.98 -20.66 12.40
N TRP A 460 4.43 -19.41 12.54
CA TRP A 460 5.42 -19.02 13.54
C TRP A 460 4.94 -19.23 14.97
N ALA A 461 5.88 -19.60 15.84
CA ALA A 461 5.76 -19.67 17.30
C ALA A 461 4.53 -20.45 17.79
N ASN A 462 4.28 -21.62 17.19
CA ASN A 462 3.15 -22.48 17.52
C ASN A 462 1.78 -21.80 17.40
N GLY A 463 1.64 -20.81 16.51
CA GLY A 463 0.35 -20.20 16.22
C GLY A 463 -0.72 -21.20 15.78
N PRO A 464 -2.00 -20.82 15.89
CA PRO A 464 -3.11 -21.66 15.47
C PRO A 464 -3.10 -21.85 13.95
N ALA A 465 -3.85 -22.85 13.49
CA ALA A 465 -4.15 -22.99 12.07
C ALA A 465 -4.74 -21.69 11.50
N PRO A 466 -4.55 -21.42 10.19
CA PRO A 466 -5.20 -20.28 9.55
C PRO A 466 -6.72 -20.34 9.74
N GLY A 467 -7.31 -19.16 10.02
CA GLY A 467 -8.75 -18.99 10.25
C GLY A 467 -9.58 -19.01 8.98
#